data_AF-A0A7J8FUE1-F1
#
_entry.id   AF-A0A7J8FUE1-F1
#
_cell.length_a   1.000
_cell.length_b   1.000
_cell.length_c   1.000
_cell.angle_alpha   90.00
_cell.angle_beta   90.00
_cell.angle_gamma   90.00
#
_symmetry.space_group_name_H-M   'P 1'
#
loop_
_entity.id
_entity.type
_entity.pdbx_description
1 polymer ?
#
loop_
_entity_poly.entity_id
_entity_poly.type
_entity_poly.pdbx_seq_one_letter_code
_entity_poly.pdbx_strand_id
1 'polypeptide(L)'
;MHMMVSRPEQWVKPMAVAGANQYTFHLEATENPGALIKDIRENGMKVGLAIKPGTTVEYLAPWANQIDMALVMTVEPGFGGQKFMEDMMPKAGANMIVSGSAIMRSEDPRSVINLLRNVCSEAAQKRSLDR
;
A
#
# COMPACT_ATOMS: atom_id res chain seq x y z
N MET A 1 -2.69 8.40 1.94
CA MET A 1 -3.69 7.98 2.95
C MET A 1 -4.01 6.52 2.77
N HIS A 2 -3.91 5.72 3.83
CA HIS A 2 -4.36 4.33 3.81
C HIS A 2 -5.76 4.24 4.43
N MET A 3 -6.75 3.95 3.60
CA MET A 3 -8.17 4.11 3.91
C MET A 3 -8.77 2.77 4.32
N MET A 4 -8.67 2.45 5.60
CA MET A 4 -9.32 1.30 6.23
C MET A 4 -10.76 1.65 6.66
N VAL A 5 -11.60 1.99 5.69
CA VAL A 5 -13.00 2.41 5.89
C VAL A 5 -13.92 1.56 5.01
N SER A 6 -15.17 1.33 5.44
CA SER A 6 -16.12 0.47 4.72
C SER A 6 -16.81 1.13 3.53
N ARG A 7 -16.74 2.46 3.40
CA ARG A 7 -17.32 3.24 2.29
C ARG A 7 -16.30 4.26 1.79
N PRO A 8 -15.26 3.82 1.05
CA PRO A 8 -14.17 4.69 0.63
C PRO A 8 -14.63 5.84 -0.28
N GLU A 9 -15.73 5.69 -1.02
CA GLU A 9 -16.31 6.72 -1.89
C GLU A 9 -16.66 8.00 -1.11
N GLN A 10 -17.13 7.86 0.13
CA GLN A 10 -17.57 8.99 0.95
C GLN A 10 -16.44 9.96 1.32
N TRP A 11 -15.19 9.48 1.31
CA TRP A 11 -14.05 10.22 1.85
C TRP A 11 -13.11 10.76 0.77
N VAL A 12 -13.35 10.47 -0.52
CA VAL A 12 -12.50 10.95 -1.61
C VAL A 12 -12.41 12.48 -1.60
N LYS A 13 -13.56 13.16 -1.67
CA LYS A 13 -13.59 14.63 -1.68
C LYS A 13 -13.06 15.25 -0.38
N PRO A 14 -13.50 14.82 0.82
CA PRO A 14 -12.93 15.32 2.07
C PRO A 14 -11.41 15.17 2.17
N MET A 15 -10.87 14.02 1.75
CA MET A 15 -9.41 13.79 1.82
C MET A 15 -8.65 14.63 0.81
N ALA A 16 -9.20 14.84 -0.39
CA ALA A 16 -8.61 15.76 -1.37
C ALA A 16 -8.58 17.20 -0.84
N VAL A 17 -9.68 17.67 -0.26
CA VAL A 17 -9.76 19.02 0.36
C VAL A 17 -8.79 19.16 1.53
N ALA A 18 -8.60 18.10 2.31
CA ALA A 18 -7.61 18.05 3.39
C ALA A 18 -6.15 18.02 2.89
N GLY A 19 -5.91 17.92 1.58
CA GLY A 19 -4.58 17.95 0.97
C GLY A 19 -3.88 16.58 0.87
N ALA A 20 -4.62 15.47 0.93
CA ALA A 20 -4.04 14.16 0.70
C ALA A 20 -3.48 14.04 -0.73
N ASN A 21 -2.25 13.52 -0.87
CA ASN A 21 -1.65 13.34 -2.20
C ASN A 21 -2.01 12.01 -2.86
N GLN A 22 -2.30 10.99 -2.05
CA GLN A 22 -2.64 9.64 -2.51
C GLN A 22 -3.77 9.08 -1.66
N TYR A 23 -4.72 8.43 -2.30
CA TYR A 23 -5.83 7.74 -1.68
C TYR A 23 -5.71 6.23 -1.94
N THR A 24 -5.28 5.49 -0.92
CA THR A 24 -5.12 4.02 -0.99
C THR A 24 -6.34 3.35 -0.34
N PHE A 25 -7.27 2.83 -1.13
CA PHE A 25 -8.46 2.13 -0.64
C PHE A 25 -8.29 0.61 -0.69
N HIS A 26 -9.05 -0.13 0.12
CA HIS A 26 -9.07 -1.60 0.08
C HIS A 26 -10.03 -2.08 -0.99
N LEU A 27 -9.59 -3.05 -1.81
CA LEU A 27 -10.41 -3.65 -2.87
C LEU A 27 -11.71 -4.25 -2.31
N GLU A 28 -11.63 -4.81 -1.10
CA GLU A 28 -12.73 -5.46 -0.40
C GLU A 28 -13.79 -4.48 0.14
N ALA A 29 -13.53 -3.17 0.08
CA ALA A 29 -14.40 -2.13 0.62
C ALA A 29 -15.31 -1.47 -0.43
N THR A 30 -15.27 -1.90 -1.69
CA THR A 30 -16.11 -1.35 -2.77
C THR A 30 -16.52 -2.44 -3.76
N GLU A 31 -17.73 -2.32 -4.30
CA GLU A 31 -18.22 -3.19 -5.37
C GLU A 31 -17.87 -2.63 -6.77
N ASN A 32 -17.42 -1.38 -6.86
CA ASN A 32 -17.11 -0.73 -8.14
C ASN A 32 -15.75 -0.01 -8.12
N PRO A 33 -14.63 -0.76 -8.10
CA PRO A 33 -13.29 -0.18 -8.01
C PRO A 33 -12.99 0.79 -9.16
N GLY A 34 -13.45 0.50 -10.38
CA GLY A 34 -13.19 1.35 -11.54
C GLY A 34 -13.79 2.75 -11.41
N ALA A 35 -15.03 2.86 -10.91
CA ALA A 35 -15.66 4.15 -10.65
C ALA A 35 -14.92 4.94 -9.56
N LEU A 36 -14.50 4.27 -8.48
CA LEU A 36 -13.77 4.89 -7.40
C LEU A 36 -12.36 5.35 -7.82
N ILE A 37 -11.63 4.54 -8.62
CA ILE A 37 -10.35 4.93 -9.20
C ILE A 37 -10.49 6.23 -10.01
N LYS A 38 -11.53 6.31 -10.84
CA LYS A 38 -11.83 7.50 -11.62
C LYS A 38 -12.10 8.72 -10.72
N ASP A 39 -12.98 8.58 -9.72
CA ASP A 39 -13.33 9.67 -8.79
C ASP A 39 -12.11 10.18 -8.01
N ILE A 40 -11.22 9.28 -7.56
CA ILE A 40 -9.96 9.66 -6.90
C ILE A 40 -9.09 10.53 -7.81
N ARG A 41 -8.94 10.14 -9.09
CA ARG A 41 -8.15 10.91 -10.07
C ARG A 41 -8.80 12.24 -10.41
N GLU A 42 -10.12 12.31 -10.57
CA GLU A 42 -10.87 13.54 -10.81
C GLU A 42 -10.74 14.54 -9.65
N ASN A 43 -10.51 14.04 -8.43
CA ASN A 43 -10.20 14.85 -7.26
C ASN A 43 -8.71 15.16 -7.08
N GLY A 44 -7.87 14.87 -8.08
CA GLY A 44 -6.46 15.29 -8.13
C GLY A 44 -5.50 14.47 -7.27
N MET A 45 -5.92 13.28 -6.79
CA MET A 45 -5.08 12.41 -5.96
C MET A 45 -4.51 11.24 -6.77
N LYS A 46 -3.35 10.73 -6.34
CA LYS A 46 -2.84 9.43 -6.78
C LYS A 46 -3.70 8.29 -6.23
N VAL A 47 -3.77 7.19 -6.97
CA VAL A 47 -4.58 6.02 -6.65
C VAL A 47 -3.70 4.93 -6.07
N GLY A 48 -3.99 4.53 -4.82
CA GLY A 48 -3.49 3.30 -4.25
C GLY A 48 -4.59 2.25 -4.15
N LEU A 49 -4.26 0.98 -4.32
CA LEU A 49 -5.18 -0.13 -4.10
C LEU A 49 -4.56 -1.16 -3.16
N ALA A 50 -5.24 -1.41 -2.05
CA ALA A 50 -4.81 -2.35 -1.01
C ALA A 50 -5.61 -3.65 -1.08
N ILE A 51 -4.98 -4.75 -0.67
CA ILE A 51 -5.63 -6.03 -0.39
C ILE A 51 -5.20 -6.55 0.98
N LYS A 52 -6.13 -7.22 1.66
CA LYS A 52 -5.88 -7.93 2.91
C LYS A 52 -5.12 -9.25 2.68
N PRO A 53 -4.51 -9.85 3.71
CA PRO A 53 -3.78 -11.11 3.56
C PRO A 53 -4.63 -12.24 2.96
N GLY A 54 -5.92 -12.32 3.33
CA GLY A 54 -6.85 -13.34 2.82
C GLY A 54 -7.28 -13.16 1.36
N THR A 55 -6.95 -12.04 0.73
CA THR A 55 -7.34 -11.73 -0.65
C THR A 55 -6.20 -12.05 -1.60
N THR A 56 -6.46 -12.91 -2.59
CA THR A 56 -5.46 -13.36 -3.56
C THR A 56 -5.02 -12.20 -4.46
N VAL A 57 -3.75 -12.17 -4.85
CA VAL A 57 -3.14 -11.04 -5.59
C VAL A 57 -3.69 -10.89 -7.01
N GLU A 58 -4.22 -11.97 -7.57
CA GLU A 58 -4.86 -12.05 -8.88
C GLU A 58 -6.02 -11.06 -8.99
N TYR A 59 -6.70 -10.75 -7.88
CA TYR A 59 -7.76 -9.74 -7.85
C TYR A 59 -7.26 -8.30 -8.07
N LEU A 60 -5.97 -8.03 -7.85
CA LEU A 60 -5.35 -6.74 -8.19
C LEU A 60 -5.01 -6.62 -9.67
N ALA A 61 -4.74 -7.74 -10.35
CA ALA A 61 -4.19 -7.74 -11.70
C ALA A 61 -5.02 -6.93 -12.72
N PRO A 62 -6.38 -6.98 -12.72
CA PRO A 62 -7.21 -6.18 -13.64
C PRO A 62 -7.03 -4.66 -13.47
N TRP A 63 -6.59 -4.22 -12.28
CA TRP A 63 -6.49 -2.81 -11.91
C TRP A 63 -5.04 -2.29 -11.96
N ALA A 64 -4.05 -3.17 -12.11
CA ALA A 64 -2.63 -2.84 -11.97
C ALA A 64 -2.18 -1.68 -12.87
N ASN A 65 -2.73 -1.56 -14.08
CA ASN A 65 -2.40 -0.49 -15.03
C ASN A 65 -3.19 0.81 -14.80
N GLN A 66 -4.12 0.82 -13.85
CA GLN A 66 -5.00 1.96 -13.55
C GLN A 66 -4.65 2.62 -12.22
N ILE A 67 -3.76 2.02 -11.43
CA ILE A 67 -3.34 2.49 -10.11
C ILE A 67 -1.89 2.97 -10.13
N ASP A 68 -1.54 3.83 -9.18
CA ASP A 68 -0.18 4.33 -9.03
C ASP A 68 0.64 3.49 -8.03
N MET A 69 -0.05 2.75 -7.15
CA MET A 69 0.58 1.92 -6.12
C MET A 69 -0.34 0.76 -5.69
N ALA A 70 0.19 -0.46 -5.63
CA ALA A 70 -0.46 -1.59 -4.96
C ALA A 70 0.08 -1.72 -3.52
N LEU A 71 -0.81 -1.95 -2.55
CA LEU A 71 -0.47 -2.23 -1.16
C LEU A 71 -0.89 -3.66 -0.80
N VAL A 72 0.08 -4.53 -0.55
CA VAL A 72 -0.18 -5.86 0.01
C VAL A 72 -0.03 -5.77 1.52
N MET A 73 -1.10 -6.03 2.25
CA MET A 73 -1.06 -6.10 3.71
C MET A 73 -0.31 -7.36 4.16
N THR A 74 0.55 -7.21 5.17
CA THR A 74 1.32 -8.31 5.77
C THR A 74 0.92 -8.59 7.23
N VAL A 75 -0.22 -8.01 7.64
CA VAL A 75 -0.96 -8.23 8.89
C VAL A 75 -2.44 -7.96 8.62
N GLU A 76 -3.34 -8.50 9.43
CA GLU A 76 -4.77 -8.19 9.28
C GLU A 76 -5.05 -6.73 9.72
N PRO A 77 -5.69 -5.88 8.90
CA PRO A 77 -6.00 -4.52 9.32
C PRO A 77 -6.92 -4.48 10.55
N GLY A 78 -6.77 -3.45 11.39
CA GLY A 78 -7.65 -3.19 12.53
C GLY A 78 -7.18 -3.71 13.89
N PHE A 79 -6.11 -4.53 13.93
CA PHE A 79 -5.54 -5.04 15.19
C PHE A 79 -4.05 -4.66 15.34
N GLY A 80 -3.65 -4.22 16.53
CA GLY A 80 -2.26 -3.90 16.86
C GLY A 80 -1.47 -5.10 17.39
N GLY A 81 -0.14 -5.06 17.28
CA GLY A 81 0.76 -6.04 17.89
C GLY A 81 0.90 -7.38 17.16
N GLN A 82 0.43 -7.47 15.93
CA GLN A 82 0.51 -8.68 15.11
C GLN A 82 1.93 -8.91 14.59
N LYS A 83 2.28 -10.18 14.40
CA LYS A 83 3.54 -10.58 13.76
C LYS A 83 3.44 -10.43 12.24
N PHE A 84 4.58 -10.19 11.62
CA PHE A 84 4.72 -10.16 10.17
C PHE A 84 4.37 -11.52 9.55
N MET A 85 3.59 -11.51 8.46
CA MET A 85 3.19 -12.70 7.71
C MET A 85 4.17 -12.95 6.55
N GLU A 86 5.16 -13.82 6.77
CA GLU A 86 6.20 -14.15 5.78
C GLU A 86 5.64 -14.83 4.52
N ASP A 87 4.54 -15.55 4.64
CA ASP A 87 3.82 -16.20 3.54
C ASP A 87 3.19 -15.20 2.55
N MET A 88 3.14 -13.90 2.86
CA MET A 88 2.77 -12.84 1.91
C MET A 88 3.92 -12.44 1.00
N MET A 89 5.15 -12.88 1.30
CA MET A 89 6.38 -12.53 0.57
C MET A 89 6.64 -13.24 -0.76
N PRO A 90 5.96 -14.31 -1.22
CA PRO A 90 6.09 -14.78 -2.61
C PRO A 90 5.83 -13.68 -3.67
N LYS A 91 5.31 -12.52 -3.25
CA LYS A 91 5.16 -11.26 -4.00
C LYS A 91 6.42 -10.35 -3.95
N ALA A 92 7.61 -10.88 -3.61
CA ALA A 92 8.86 -10.24 -3.13
C ALA A 92 9.50 -9.06 -3.91
N GLY A 93 8.84 -8.48 -4.90
CA GLY A 93 9.31 -7.30 -5.63
C GLY A 93 8.95 -5.96 -4.99
N ALA A 94 8.67 -5.92 -3.68
CA ALA A 94 8.21 -4.71 -3.01
C ALA A 94 9.30 -3.62 -3.02
N ASN A 95 8.95 -2.43 -3.51
CA ASN A 95 9.82 -1.27 -3.59
C ASN A 95 9.35 -0.09 -2.72
N MET A 96 8.16 -0.18 -2.12
CA MET A 96 7.65 0.77 -1.13
C MET A 96 7.39 0.04 0.19
N ILE A 97 7.98 0.55 1.27
CA ILE A 97 7.94 -0.08 2.59
C ILE A 97 7.27 0.86 3.59
N VAL A 98 6.27 0.35 4.31
CA VAL A 98 5.66 1.03 5.45
C VAL A 98 6.17 0.35 6.72
N SER A 99 6.82 1.11 7.60
CA SER A 99 7.33 0.61 8.88
C SER A 99 6.99 1.59 10.00
N GLY A 100 6.32 1.08 11.03
CA GLY A 100 5.85 1.87 12.17
C GLY A 100 6.79 1.76 13.37
N SER A 101 6.50 0.82 14.27
CA SER A 101 7.19 0.68 15.57
C SER A 101 8.71 0.55 15.46
N ALA A 102 9.23 -0.14 14.43
CA ALA A 102 10.67 -0.30 14.23
C ALA A 102 11.38 1.05 14.00
N ILE A 103 10.73 2.01 13.34
CA ILE A 103 11.27 3.36 13.15
C ILE A 103 10.96 4.24 14.36
N MET A 104 9.69 4.27 14.79
CA MET A 104 9.20 5.21 15.79
C MET A 104 9.74 4.97 17.20
N ARG A 105 10.21 3.75 17.50
CA ARG A 105 10.80 3.39 18.81
C ARG A 105 12.33 3.33 18.79
N SER A 106 12.96 3.61 17.66
CA SER A 106 14.43 3.59 17.56
C SER A 106 15.02 4.87 18.15
N GLU A 107 16.16 4.74 18.84
CA GLU A 107 16.97 5.89 19.25
C GLU A 107 17.62 6.60 18.04
N ASP A 108 17.81 5.87 16.94
CA ASP A 108 18.25 6.40 15.64
C ASP A 108 17.30 5.96 14.51
N PRO A 109 16.19 6.68 14.30
CA PRO A 109 15.25 6.40 13.21
C PRO A 109 15.87 6.53 11.82
N ARG A 110 16.89 7.39 11.65
CA ARG A 110 17.55 7.62 10.36
C ARG A 110 18.32 6.39 9.92
N SER A 111 19.06 5.76 10.83
CA SER A 111 19.77 4.50 10.55
C SER A 111 18.81 3.38 10.15
N VAL A 112 17.68 3.23 10.86
CA VAL A 112 16.65 2.23 10.52
C VAL A 112 16.06 2.47 9.12
N ILE A 113 15.71 3.73 8.81
CA ILE A 113 15.20 4.10 7.48
C ILE A 113 16.22 3.78 6.38
N ASN A 114 17.50 4.06 6.62
CA ASN A 114 18.56 3.78 5.67
C ASN A 114 18.75 2.27 5.45
N LEU A 115 18.73 1.48 6.52
CA LEU A 115 18.77 0.03 6.44
C LEU A 115 17.64 -0.51 5.56
N LEU A 116 16.38 -0.12 5.83
CA LEU A 116 15.22 -0.56 5.06
C LEU A 116 15.35 -0.19 3.57
N ARG A 117 15.79 1.04 3.28
CA ARG A 117 15.97 1.50 1.90
C ARG A 117 17.08 0.73 1.18
N ASN A 118 18.20 0.48 1.85
CA ASN A 118 19.35 -0.20 1.25
C ASN A 118 19.01 -1.64 0.90
N VAL A 119 18.39 -2.38 1.82
CA VAL A 119 17.95 -3.77 1.58
C VAL A 119 17.02 -3.86 0.37
N CYS A 120 16.03 -2.97 0.26
CA CYS A 120 15.14 -2.92 -0.89
C CYS A 120 15.86 -2.56 -2.20
N SER A 121 16.81 -1.61 -2.13
CA SER A 121 17.57 -1.16 -3.30
C SER A 121 18.49 -2.27 -3.84
N GLU A 122 19.17 -2.98 -2.95
CA GLU A 122 20.03 -4.12 -3.30
C GLU A 122 19.21 -5.25 -3.95
N ALA A 123 18.04 -5.57 -3.41
CA ALA A 123 17.14 -6.58 -3.98
C ALA A 123 16.62 -6.15 -5.38
N ALA A 124 16.27 -4.88 -5.53
CA ALA A 124 15.81 -4.33 -6.81
C ALA A 124 16.91 -4.33 -7.88
N GLN A 125 18.16 -4.03 -7.50
CA GLN A 125 19.32 -4.06 -8.41
C GLN A 125 19.58 -5.47 -8.94
N LYS A 126 19.54 -6.50 -8.08
CA LYS A 126 19.68 -7.91 -8.50
C LYS A 126 18.63 -8.29 -9.54
N ARG A 127 17.37 -7.93 -9.31
CA ARG A 127 16.26 -8.18 -10.26
C ARG A 127 16.44 -7.48 -11.61
N SER A 128 17.14 -6.34 -11.64
CA SER A 128 17.44 -5.64 -12.90
C SER A 128 18.59 -6.29 -13.68
N LEU A 129 19.48 -7.02 -13.02
CA LEU A 129 20.61 -7.72 -13.63
C LEU A 129 20.21 -9.10 -14.18
N ASP A 130 19.14 -9.70 -13.63
CA ASP A 130 18.59 -11.00 -14.04
C ASP A 130 17.57 -10.91 -15.20
N ARG A 131 17.38 -9.72 -15.80
CA ARG A 131 16.47 -9.47 -16.94
C ARG A 131 17.27 -9.10 -18.19
#